data_AF-A0A2U3A459-F1
#
_entry.id   AF-A0A2U3A459-F1
#
_cell.length_a   1.000
_cell.length_b   1.000
_cell.length_c   1.000
_cell.angle_alpha   90.00
_cell.angle_beta   90.00
_cell.angle_gamma   90.00
#
_symmetry.space_group_name_H-M   'P 1'
#
loop_
_entity.id
_entity.type
_entity.pdbx_description
1 polymer ?
#
loop_
_entity_poly.entity_id
_entity_poly.type
_entity_poly.pdbx_seq_one_letter_code
_entity_poly.pdbx_strand_id
1 'polypeptide(L)'
;MVQTVGSVPCERFDDLVDRSVELVRVMTGCQFALGDVALEIAPLRTHGGNMALGEGEELGVADSLRLFAEQIGLSFHTMRTYRWVAARWPKDQRQEGVSFEVHRILASTPDAYELIQHPPASERTGRRAWSGDAAKRAAGWSTATPVTVEEKVEAIRDLAQDEQVAAQAACDLLHRPEVAFRAMRDRYPDYGLAV
;
A
#
# COMPACT_ATOMS: atom_id res chain seq x y z
N MET A 1 27.44 25.40 -3.72
CA MET A 1 26.42 25.33 -2.65
C MET A 1 26.29 23.88 -2.25
N VAL A 2 26.36 23.57 -0.95
CA VAL A 2 26.13 22.19 -0.47
C VAL A 2 24.65 21.88 -0.71
N GLN A 3 24.34 20.82 -1.45
CA GLN A 3 22.96 20.37 -1.60
C GLN A 3 22.47 19.84 -0.25
N THR A 4 21.30 20.31 0.19
CA THR A 4 20.67 19.92 1.44
C THR A 4 19.31 19.29 1.17
N VAL A 5 18.94 18.30 1.99
CA VAL A 5 17.59 17.73 2.05
C VAL A 5 17.00 18.16 3.38
N GLY A 6 16.03 19.08 3.35
CA GLY A 6 15.56 19.74 4.56
C GLY A 6 16.71 20.44 5.29
N SER A 7 16.89 20.10 6.58
CA SER A 7 17.91 20.70 7.45
C SER A 7 19.27 19.99 7.44
N VAL A 8 19.46 18.94 6.64
CA VAL A 8 20.71 18.16 6.62
C VAL A 8 21.39 18.19 5.24
N PRO A 9 22.73 18.10 5.17
CA PRO A 9 23.45 17.86 3.92
C PRO A 9 23.06 16.53 3.28
N CYS A 10 23.13 16.42 1.94
CA CYS A 10 22.78 15.18 1.23
C CYS A 10 23.56 13.95 1.73
N GLU A 11 24.87 14.05 1.95
CA GLU A 11 25.67 12.92 2.47
C GLU A 11 25.14 12.43 3.82
N ARG A 12 24.77 13.36 4.71
CA ARG A 12 24.20 13.03 6.01
C ARG A 12 22.80 12.42 5.89
N PHE A 13 22.02 12.87 4.91
CA PHE A 13 20.72 12.28 4.62
C PHE A 13 20.86 10.81 4.21
N ASP A 14 21.83 10.50 3.35
CA ASP A 14 22.08 9.12 2.90
C ASP A 14 22.49 8.21 4.08
N ASP A 15 23.38 8.67 4.97
CA ASP A 15 23.72 7.94 6.22
C ASP A 15 22.48 7.66 7.09
N LEU A 16 21.59 8.65 7.21
CA LEU A 16 20.37 8.53 7.99
C LEU A 16 19.40 7.55 7.36
N VAL A 17 19.31 7.51 6.04
CA VAL A 17 18.52 6.52 5.29
C VAL A 17 19.06 5.13 5.56
N ASP A 18 20.37 4.89 5.38
CA ASP A 18 20.97 3.56 5.59
C ASP A 18 20.75 3.06 7.02
N ARG A 19 20.93 3.91 8.02
CA ARG A 19 20.61 3.58 9.42
C ARG A 19 19.12 3.28 9.61
N SER A 20 18.25 4.06 8.98
CA SER A 20 16.80 3.88 9.12
C SER A 20 16.30 2.61 8.45
N VAL A 21 16.94 2.17 7.37
CA VAL A 21 16.65 0.89 6.71
C VAL A 21 16.84 -0.28 7.69
N GLU A 22 17.92 -0.26 8.49
CA GLU A 22 18.13 -1.30 9.51
C GLU A 22 17.07 -1.25 10.63
N LEU A 23 16.64 -0.05 11.06
CA LEU A 23 15.53 0.08 12.02
C LEU A 23 14.22 -0.49 11.46
N VAL A 24 13.94 -0.24 10.17
CA VAL A 24 12.77 -0.78 9.48
C VAL A 24 12.85 -2.29 9.33
N ARG A 25 14.05 -2.86 9.14
CA ARG A 25 14.26 -4.31 9.13
C ARG A 25 13.86 -4.94 10.46
N VAL A 26 14.34 -4.39 11.58
CA VAL A 26 13.98 -4.86 12.93
C VAL A 26 12.47 -4.73 13.16
N MET A 27 11.89 -3.58 12.82
CA MET A 27 10.45 -3.34 12.94
C MET A 27 9.64 -4.35 12.13
N THR A 28 10.05 -4.63 10.88
CA THR A 28 9.40 -5.60 10.00
C THR A 28 9.43 -7.01 10.61
N GLY A 29 10.56 -7.41 11.20
CA GLY A 29 10.67 -8.67 11.92
C GLY A 29 9.70 -8.77 13.10
N CYS A 30 9.61 -7.73 13.93
CA CYS A 30 8.67 -7.66 15.04
C CYS A 30 7.21 -7.76 14.58
N GLN A 31 6.85 -7.07 13.50
CA GLN A 31 5.48 -7.06 12.96
C GLN A 31 5.07 -8.45 12.44
N PHE A 32 5.97 -9.13 11.73
CA PHE A 32 5.74 -10.50 11.30
C PHE A 32 5.67 -11.49 12.47
N ALA A 33 6.55 -11.36 13.47
CA ALA A 33 6.51 -12.22 14.65
C ALA A 33 5.19 -12.08 15.42
N LEU A 34 4.72 -10.85 15.63
CA LEU A 34 3.40 -10.60 16.24
C LEU A 34 2.25 -11.17 15.38
N GLY A 35 2.36 -11.07 14.05
CA GLY A 35 1.40 -11.69 13.13
C GLY A 35 1.38 -13.21 13.22
N ASP A 36 2.55 -13.85 13.34
CA ASP A 36 2.70 -15.30 13.51
C ASP A 36 2.07 -15.76 14.83
N VAL A 37 2.32 -15.05 15.94
CA VAL A 37 1.68 -15.32 17.23
C VAL A 37 0.16 -15.17 17.13
N ALA A 38 -0.33 -14.14 16.44
CA ALA A 38 -1.77 -13.96 16.23
C ALA A 38 -2.39 -15.06 15.36
N LEU A 39 -1.63 -15.67 14.45
CA LEU A 39 -2.09 -16.82 13.67
C LEU A 39 -2.13 -18.10 14.48
N GLU A 40 -1.20 -18.27 15.41
CA GLU A 40 -1.22 -19.39 16.36
C GLU A 40 -2.43 -19.31 17.29
N ILE A 41 -2.73 -18.11 17.83
CA ILE A 41 -3.91 -17.87 18.68
C ILE A 41 -5.20 -18.04 17.90
N ALA A 42 -5.27 -17.50 16.69
CA ALA A 42 -6.42 -17.58 15.83
C ALA A 42 -5.98 -17.83 14.38
N PRO A 43 -6.12 -19.05 13.85
CA PRO A 43 -5.83 -19.31 12.44
C PRO A 43 -6.81 -18.60 11.49
N LEU A 44 -6.39 -18.33 10.25
CA LEU A 44 -7.32 -17.96 9.17
C LEU A 44 -7.99 -19.22 8.63
N ARG A 45 -9.33 -19.23 8.62
CA ARG A 45 -10.12 -20.32 8.05
C ARG A 45 -10.47 -19.99 6.59
N THR A 46 -10.47 -21.01 5.73
CA THR A 46 -10.68 -20.89 4.27
C THR A 46 -12.13 -20.56 3.88
N HIS A 47 -13.11 -20.80 4.76
CA HIS A 47 -14.52 -20.51 4.54
C HIS A 47 -15.03 -19.52 5.59
N GLY A 48 -15.51 -18.36 5.13
CA GLY A 48 -16.13 -17.33 5.96
C GLY A 48 -17.60 -17.63 6.17
N GLY A 49 -17.97 -17.97 7.40
CA GLY A 49 -19.36 -18.14 7.82
C GLY A 49 -19.46 -18.14 9.34
N ASN A 50 -20.61 -17.71 9.87
CA ASN A 50 -21.00 -17.88 11.27
C ASN A 50 -21.17 -19.37 11.57
N MET A 51 -20.07 -20.06 11.84
CA MET A 51 -20.13 -21.34 12.52
C MET A 51 -20.19 -21.06 14.01
N ALA A 52 -21.16 -21.67 14.69
CA ALA A 52 -21.15 -21.74 16.14
C ALA A 52 -19.79 -22.28 16.61
N LEU A 53 -19.27 -21.72 17.70
CA LEU A 53 -18.07 -22.22 18.36
C LEU A 53 -18.20 -23.74 18.51
N GLY A 54 -17.19 -24.50 18.08
CA GLY A 54 -17.18 -25.94 18.28
C GLY A 54 -17.21 -26.25 19.78
N GLU A 55 -17.72 -27.42 20.17
CA GLU A 55 -17.63 -27.88 21.57
C GLU A 55 -16.15 -27.86 22.01
N GLY A 56 -15.77 -26.85 22.79
CA GLY A 56 -14.40 -26.58 23.23
C GLY A 56 -13.79 -25.22 22.85
N GLU A 57 -14.42 -24.42 21.96
CA GLU A 57 -14.00 -23.04 21.69
C GLU A 57 -14.76 -22.05 22.59
N GLU A 58 -14.14 -21.57 23.67
CA GLU A 58 -14.81 -20.63 24.59
C GLU A 58 -14.88 -19.18 24.07
N LEU A 59 -14.03 -18.81 23.11
CA LEU A 59 -13.96 -17.46 22.53
C LEU A 59 -13.92 -17.50 21.01
N GLY A 60 -14.64 -16.57 20.36
CA GLY A 60 -14.55 -16.36 18.92
C GLY A 60 -13.22 -15.73 18.50
N VAL A 61 -12.84 -15.89 17.22
CA VAL A 61 -11.61 -15.34 16.63
C VAL A 61 -11.41 -13.85 16.94
N ALA A 62 -12.50 -13.07 16.90
CA ALA A 62 -12.43 -11.64 17.18
C ALA A 62 -12.13 -11.35 18.66
N ASP A 63 -12.71 -12.12 19.58
CA ASP A 63 -12.57 -11.89 21.02
C ASP A 63 -11.20 -12.35 21.53
N SER A 64 -10.70 -13.50 21.06
CA SER A 64 -9.33 -13.96 21.38
C SER A 64 -8.26 -12.97 20.91
N LEU A 65 -8.44 -12.37 19.72
CA LEU A 65 -7.52 -11.36 19.21
C LEU A 65 -7.63 -10.02 19.93
N ARG A 66 -8.83 -9.62 20.38
CA ARG A 66 -9.01 -8.41 21.22
C ARG A 66 -8.29 -8.58 22.56
N LEU A 67 -8.53 -9.69 23.24
CA LEU A 67 -7.88 -10.02 24.51
C LEU A 67 -6.35 -10.01 24.35
N PHE A 68 -5.82 -10.65 23.31
CA PHE A 68 -4.39 -10.65 23.04
C PHE A 68 -3.85 -9.24 22.79
N ALA A 69 -4.51 -8.45 21.95
CA ALA A 69 -4.09 -7.10 21.61
C ALA A 69 -4.07 -6.17 22.85
N GLU A 70 -5.08 -6.27 23.72
CA GLU A 70 -5.16 -5.52 24.98
C GLU A 70 -3.98 -5.84 25.91
N GLN A 71 -3.61 -7.12 26.04
CA GLN A 71 -2.53 -7.56 26.93
C GLN A 71 -1.14 -7.10 26.49
N ILE A 72 -0.94 -6.84 25.19
CA ILE A 72 0.33 -6.33 24.64
C ILE A 72 0.30 -4.83 24.33
N GLY A 73 -0.81 -4.15 24.64
CA GLY A 73 -0.96 -2.71 24.42
C GLY A 73 -1.11 -2.29 22.95
N LEU A 74 -1.59 -3.18 22.08
CA LEU A 74 -1.86 -2.88 20.67
C LEU A 74 -3.36 -2.84 20.37
N SER A 75 -3.73 -2.24 19.25
CA SER A 75 -5.12 -2.24 18.81
C SER A 75 -5.48 -3.60 18.18
N PHE A 76 -6.74 -4.02 18.35
CA PHE A 76 -7.30 -5.17 17.63
C PHE A 76 -7.10 -5.04 16.11
N HIS A 77 -7.25 -3.85 15.55
CA HIS A 77 -7.08 -3.61 14.11
C HIS A 77 -5.62 -3.85 13.66
N THR A 78 -4.65 -3.42 14.46
CA THR A 78 -3.22 -3.67 14.22
C THR A 78 -2.93 -5.16 14.19
N MET A 79 -3.40 -5.89 15.21
CA MET A 79 -3.18 -7.34 15.28
C MET A 79 -3.89 -8.11 14.17
N ARG A 80 -5.12 -7.70 13.82
CA ARG A 80 -5.84 -8.26 12.68
C ARG A 80 -5.07 -8.06 11.37
N THR A 81 -4.46 -6.89 11.18
CA THR A 81 -3.62 -6.60 10.01
C THR A 81 -2.36 -7.45 10.02
N TYR A 82 -1.63 -7.51 11.14
CA TYR A 82 -0.40 -8.31 11.23
C TYR A 82 -0.66 -9.79 10.98
N ARG A 83 -1.72 -10.33 11.60
CA ARG A 83 -2.19 -11.70 11.38
C ARG A 83 -2.47 -11.99 9.91
N TRP A 84 -3.21 -11.10 9.24
CA TRP A 84 -3.59 -11.29 7.85
C TRP A 84 -2.38 -11.25 6.90
N VAL A 85 -1.46 -10.29 7.08
CA VAL A 85 -0.24 -10.21 6.27
C VAL A 85 0.66 -11.41 6.51
N ALA A 86 0.86 -11.83 7.77
CA ALA A 86 1.67 -13.01 8.09
C ALA A 86 1.10 -14.30 7.45
N ALA A 87 -0.21 -14.42 7.34
CA ALA A 87 -0.84 -15.59 6.72
C ALA A 87 -0.62 -15.62 5.21
N ARG A 88 -0.63 -14.44 4.59
CA ARG A 88 -0.40 -14.28 3.17
C ARG A 88 1.09 -14.38 2.81
N TRP A 89 1.97 -14.20 3.77
CA TRP A 89 3.42 -14.29 3.60
C TRP A 89 4.03 -15.34 4.53
N PRO A 90 4.03 -16.63 4.12
CA PRO A 90 4.78 -17.68 4.82
C PRO A 90 6.23 -17.28 5.05
N LYS A 91 6.86 -17.80 6.10
CA LYS A 91 8.22 -17.40 6.51
C LYS A 91 9.22 -17.44 5.37
N ASP A 92 9.15 -18.46 4.51
CA ASP A 92 10.06 -18.66 3.38
C ASP A 92 9.81 -17.72 2.20
N GLN A 93 8.65 -17.06 2.14
CA GLN A 93 8.27 -16.14 1.06
C GLN A 93 8.51 -14.67 1.44
N ARG A 94 8.86 -14.38 2.70
CA ARG A 94 9.15 -13.02 3.18
C ARG A 94 10.50 -12.58 2.62
N GLN A 95 10.52 -11.41 1.98
CA GLN A 95 11.75 -10.89 1.40
C GLN A 95 12.52 -10.04 2.42
N GLU A 96 13.78 -10.41 2.66
CA GLU A 96 14.67 -9.61 3.49
C GLU A 96 14.96 -8.26 2.82
N GLY A 97 15.05 -7.19 3.63
CA GLY A 97 15.27 -5.83 3.14
C GLY A 97 14.02 -5.15 2.57
N VAL A 98 12.88 -5.86 2.46
CA VAL A 98 11.59 -5.27 2.08
C VAL A 98 10.75 -5.01 3.33
N SER A 99 10.20 -3.80 3.45
CA SER A 99 9.43 -3.41 4.62
C SER A 99 8.11 -4.17 4.75
N PHE A 100 7.60 -4.29 5.98
CA PHE A 100 6.27 -4.86 6.23
C PHE A 100 5.15 -4.14 5.46
N GLU A 101 5.28 -2.83 5.25
CA GLU A 101 4.29 -2.05 4.51
C GLU A 101 4.16 -2.52 3.06
N VAL A 102 5.29 -2.79 2.39
CA VAL A 102 5.29 -3.30 1.01
C VAL A 102 4.65 -4.68 0.96
N HIS A 103 5.01 -5.57 1.90
CA HIS A 103 4.36 -6.88 2.03
C HIS A 103 2.84 -6.74 2.23
N ARG A 104 2.40 -5.79 3.07
CA ARG A 104 0.98 -5.53 3.32
C ARG A 104 0.24 -5.07 2.07
N ILE A 105 0.84 -4.19 1.27
CA ILE A 105 0.24 -3.69 0.03
C ILE A 105 0.13 -4.81 -1.01
N LEU A 106 1.22 -5.56 -1.21
CA LEU A 106 1.28 -6.64 -2.20
C LEU A 106 0.49 -7.90 -1.78
N ALA A 107 0.14 -8.06 -0.51
CA ALA A 107 -0.56 -9.24 0.00
C ALA A 107 -1.89 -9.52 -0.74
N SER A 108 -2.60 -8.48 -1.19
CA SER A 108 -3.85 -8.63 -1.94
C SER A 108 -3.66 -9.00 -3.41
N THR A 109 -2.44 -8.97 -3.92
CA THR A 109 -2.14 -9.26 -5.33
C THR A 109 -2.05 -10.78 -5.57
N PRO A 110 -2.55 -11.32 -6.69
CA PRO A 110 -2.47 -12.75 -7.01
C PRO A 110 -1.02 -13.26 -7.03
N ASP A 111 -0.12 -12.57 -7.72
CA ASP A 111 1.28 -12.98 -7.97
C ASP A 111 2.28 -12.32 -7.00
N ALA A 112 1.83 -12.02 -5.78
CA ALA A 112 2.59 -11.26 -4.79
C ALA A 112 4.02 -11.78 -4.58
N TYR A 113 4.21 -13.10 -4.53
CA TYR A 113 5.50 -13.76 -4.27
C TYR A 113 6.51 -13.55 -5.39
N GLU A 114 6.06 -13.53 -6.64
CA GLU A 114 6.94 -13.25 -7.78
C GLU A 114 7.21 -11.75 -7.87
N LEU A 115 6.17 -10.93 -7.72
CA LEU A 115 6.27 -9.49 -7.81
C LEU A 115 7.30 -8.93 -6.82
N ILE A 116 7.23 -9.32 -5.55
CA ILE A 116 8.10 -8.76 -4.51
C ILE A 116 9.61 -9.00 -4.78
N GLN A 117 9.96 -10.04 -5.55
CA GLN A 117 11.35 -10.36 -5.93
C GLN A 117 11.91 -9.41 -7.00
N HIS A 118 11.04 -8.65 -7.67
CA HIS A 118 11.40 -7.77 -8.77
C HIS A 118 11.13 -6.29 -8.43
N PRO A 119 11.93 -5.68 -7.53
CA PRO A 119 11.76 -4.28 -7.18
C PRO A 119 11.95 -3.38 -8.41
N PRO A 120 11.05 -2.40 -8.62
CA PRO A 120 11.17 -1.47 -9.72
C PRO A 120 12.35 -0.49 -9.51
N ALA A 121 12.83 0.08 -10.60
CA ALA A 121 13.84 1.14 -10.53
C ALA A 121 13.20 2.42 -9.97
N SER A 122 13.80 3.00 -8.94
CA SER A 122 13.39 4.31 -8.46
C SER A 122 13.77 5.38 -9.49
N GLU A 123 12.81 6.16 -9.98
CA GLU A 123 13.10 7.27 -10.90
C GLU A 123 14.04 8.32 -10.29
N ARG A 124 14.02 8.46 -8.97
CA ARG A 124 14.84 9.44 -8.24
C ARG A 124 16.30 9.02 -8.10
N THR A 125 16.57 7.74 -7.85
CA THR A 125 17.92 7.26 -7.51
C THR A 125 18.49 6.27 -8.53
N GLY A 126 17.69 5.79 -9.48
CA GLY A 126 18.03 4.72 -10.42
C GLY A 126 18.21 3.35 -9.78
N ARG A 127 18.20 3.25 -8.43
CA ARG A 127 18.38 1.98 -7.72
C ARG A 127 17.07 1.20 -7.72
N ARG A 128 17.18 -0.13 -7.86
CA ARG A 128 16.04 -1.03 -7.71
C ARG A 128 15.70 -1.20 -6.24
N ALA A 129 14.57 -0.65 -5.81
CA ALA A 129 14.09 -0.71 -4.44
C ALA A 129 12.58 -0.55 -4.37
N TRP A 130 11.94 -1.24 -3.43
CA TRP A 130 10.54 -1.01 -3.14
C TRP A 130 10.33 0.27 -2.34
N SER A 131 9.39 1.09 -2.79
CA SER A 131 8.75 2.15 -2.01
C SER A 131 7.27 1.84 -1.82
N GLY A 132 6.61 2.55 -0.90
CA GLY A 132 5.15 2.40 -0.73
C GLY A 132 4.38 2.68 -2.02
N ASP A 133 4.76 3.73 -2.77
CA ASP A 133 4.12 4.05 -4.06
C ASP A 133 4.47 3.06 -5.16
N ALA A 134 5.70 2.51 -5.18
CA ALA A 134 6.04 1.42 -6.08
C ALA A 134 5.17 0.18 -5.84
N ALA A 135 4.97 -0.19 -4.57
CA ALA A 135 4.13 -1.31 -4.20
C ALA A 135 2.66 -1.08 -4.56
N LYS A 136 2.13 0.13 -4.29
CA LYS A 136 0.76 0.51 -4.67
C LYS A 136 0.55 0.43 -6.18
N ARG A 137 1.49 0.97 -6.96
CA ARG A 137 1.47 0.88 -8.42
C ARG A 137 1.44 -0.57 -8.90
N ALA A 138 2.30 -1.43 -8.36
CA ALA A 138 2.32 -2.86 -8.69
C ALA A 138 1.02 -3.58 -8.28
N ALA A 139 0.35 -3.13 -7.23
CA ALA A 139 -0.96 -3.64 -6.79
C ALA A 139 -2.16 -3.00 -7.52
N GLY A 140 -1.93 -2.03 -8.42
CA GLY A 140 -2.99 -1.28 -9.10
C GLY A 140 -3.76 -0.31 -8.17
N TRP A 141 -3.17 0.10 -7.05
CA TRP A 141 -3.75 1.04 -6.10
C TRP A 141 -3.31 2.47 -6.40
N SER A 142 -4.16 3.45 -6.05
CA SER A 142 -3.81 4.88 -6.16
C SER A 142 -2.56 5.21 -5.33
N THR A 143 -1.56 5.78 -5.99
CA THR A 143 -0.29 6.20 -5.38
C THR A 143 -0.47 7.50 -4.57
N ALA A 144 0.28 7.67 -3.48
CA ALA A 144 0.27 8.93 -2.73
C ALA A 144 0.98 10.06 -3.50
N THR A 145 2.02 9.71 -4.27
CA THR A 145 2.75 10.65 -5.15
C THR A 145 2.62 10.21 -6.60
N PRO A 146 1.61 10.69 -7.34
CA PRO A 146 1.47 10.44 -8.78
C PRO A 146 2.67 10.95 -9.59
N VAL A 147 3.30 10.08 -10.37
CA VAL A 147 4.47 10.44 -11.19
C VAL A 147 4.15 10.39 -12.67
N THR A 148 3.45 9.34 -13.13
CA THR A 148 3.07 9.21 -14.54
C THR A 148 1.90 10.14 -14.91
N VAL A 149 1.67 10.33 -16.22
CA VAL A 149 0.54 11.15 -16.68
C VAL A 149 -0.78 10.51 -16.27
N GLU A 150 -0.88 9.18 -16.42
CA GLU A 150 -2.06 8.38 -16.08
C GLU A 150 -2.38 8.49 -14.59
N GLU A 151 -1.38 8.38 -13.70
CA GLU A 151 -1.57 8.53 -12.26
C GLU A 151 -2.03 9.94 -11.88
N LYS A 152 -1.47 10.96 -12.54
CA LYS A 152 -1.86 12.36 -12.29
C LYS A 152 -3.28 12.61 -12.76
N VAL A 153 -3.68 12.03 -13.89
CA VAL A 153 -5.06 12.10 -14.39
C VAL A 153 -6.01 11.40 -13.43
N GLU A 154 -5.68 10.21 -12.92
CA GLU A 154 -6.51 9.50 -11.94
C GLU A 154 -6.63 10.29 -10.63
N ALA A 155 -5.52 10.86 -10.13
CA ALA A 155 -5.57 11.71 -8.94
C ALA A 155 -6.43 12.96 -9.12
N ILE A 156 -6.42 13.56 -10.32
CA ILE A 156 -7.33 14.67 -10.66
C ILE A 156 -8.78 14.19 -10.68
N ARG A 157 -9.05 13.00 -11.24
CA ARG A 157 -10.39 12.39 -11.26
C ARG A 157 -10.92 12.12 -9.85
N ASP A 158 -10.08 11.60 -8.96
CA ASP A 158 -10.42 11.38 -7.55
C ASP A 158 -10.73 12.69 -6.81
N LEU A 159 -10.04 13.78 -7.14
CA LEU A 159 -10.34 15.11 -6.58
C LEU A 159 -11.58 15.76 -7.19
N ALA A 160 -11.91 15.41 -8.44
CA ALA A 160 -13.03 15.94 -9.21
C ALA A 160 -14.28 15.05 -9.14
N GLN A 161 -14.49 14.31 -8.05
CA GLN A 161 -15.71 13.51 -7.84
C GLN A 161 -16.96 14.38 -7.66
N ASP A 162 -16.79 15.60 -7.15
CA ASP A 162 -17.86 16.59 -7.04
C ASP A 162 -18.05 17.30 -8.39
N GLU A 163 -19.29 17.32 -8.90
CA GLU A 163 -19.61 17.89 -10.22
C GLU A 163 -19.31 19.39 -10.32
N GLN A 164 -19.49 20.14 -9.23
CA GLN A 164 -19.20 21.58 -9.22
C GLN A 164 -17.70 21.83 -9.28
N VAL A 165 -16.91 21.07 -8.51
CA VAL A 165 -15.43 21.10 -8.55
C VAL A 165 -14.94 20.68 -9.93
N ALA A 166 -15.50 19.61 -10.50
CA ALA A 166 -15.14 19.11 -11.83
C ALA A 166 -15.42 20.15 -12.91
N ALA A 167 -16.60 20.77 -12.91
CA ALA A 167 -16.97 21.79 -13.88
C ALA A 167 -16.05 23.01 -13.80
N GLN A 168 -15.75 23.48 -12.59
CA GLN A 168 -14.85 24.62 -12.40
C GLN A 168 -13.43 24.30 -12.86
N ALA A 169 -12.88 23.14 -12.46
CA ALA A 169 -11.56 22.70 -12.88
C ALA A 169 -11.48 22.53 -14.40
N ALA A 170 -12.52 21.98 -15.03
CA ALA A 170 -12.60 21.86 -16.49
C ALA A 170 -12.57 23.23 -17.17
N CYS A 171 -13.37 24.20 -16.72
CA CYS A 171 -13.34 25.57 -17.23
C CYS A 171 -11.93 26.19 -17.12
N ASP A 172 -11.30 26.06 -15.96
CA ASP A 172 -9.96 26.61 -15.73
C ASP A 172 -8.89 25.97 -16.61
N LEU A 173 -8.98 24.65 -16.84
CA LEU A 173 -8.10 23.94 -17.76
C LEU A 173 -8.33 24.36 -19.23
N LEU A 174 -9.59 24.56 -19.63
CA LEU A 174 -9.97 24.97 -20.98
C LEU A 174 -9.61 26.43 -21.31
N HIS A 175 -9.31 27.28 -20.32
CA HIS A 175 -8.71 28.59 -20.58
C HIS A 175 -7.31 28.49 -21.22
N ARG A 176 -6.67 27.32 -21.22
CA ARG A 176 -5.39 27.08 -21.91
C ARG A 176 -5.65 26.65 -23.37
N PRO A 177 -5.25 27.44 -24.39
CA PRO A 177 -5.67 27.21 -25.78
C PRO A 177 -5.31 25.83 -26.34
N GLU A 178 -4.10 25.34 -26.05
CA GLU A 178 -3.64 24.01 -26.48
C GLU A 178 -4.39 22.87 -25.80
N VAL A 179 -4.78 23.05 -24.53
CA VAL A 179 -5.57 22.06 -23.78
C VAL A 179 -6.98 22.00 -24.35
N ALA A 180 -7.61 23.15 -24.58
CA ALA A 180 -8.93 23.22 -25.21
C ALA A 180 -8.94 22.57 -26.59
N PHE A 181 -7.97 22.91 -27.45
CA PHE A 181 -7.89 22.32 -28.78
C PHE A 181 -7.69 20.80 -28.75
N ARG A 182 -6.87 20.27 -27.83
CA ARG A 182 -6.67 18.83 -27.68
C ARG A 182 -7.91 18.14 -27.10
N ALA A 183 -8.53 18.70 -26.06
CA ALA A 183 -9.72 18.15 -25.42
C ALA A 183 -10.91 18.10 -26.40
N MET A 184 -11.13 19.14 -27.19
CA MET A 184 -12.20 19.18 -28.20
C MET A 184 -11.97 18.23 -29.38
N ARG A 185 -10.71 17.83 -29.63
CA ARG A 185 -10.34 16.87 -30.68
C ARG A 185 -10.29 15.43 -30.20
N ASP A 186 -10.29 15.22 -28.89
CA ASP A 186 -10.27 13.89 -28.32
C ASP A 186 -11.60 13.19 -28.66
N ARG A 187 -11.53 12.05 -29.35
CA ARG A 187 -12.74 11.27 -29.65
C ARG A 187 -13.03 10.43 -28.43
N TYR A 188 -14.17 10.69 -27.81
CA TYR A 188 -14.74 9.84 -26.76
C TYR A 188 -14.62 8.35 -27.15
N PRO A 189 -14.00 7.49 -26.33
CA PRO A 189 -14.15 6.06 -26.51
C PRO A 189 -15.62 5.71 -26.26
N ASP A 190 -16.24 5.11 -27.25
CA ASP A 190 -17.62 4.63 -27.22
C ASP A 190 -17.76 3.58 -26.12
N TYR A 191 -18.31 3.95 -24.96
CA TYR A 191 -18.66 3.02 -23.88
C TYR A 191 -19.99 2.33 -24.19
N GLY A 192 -20.13 1.75 -25.39
CA GLY A 192 -21.10 0.72 -25.72
C GLY A 192 -22.53 0.92 -25.21
N LEU A 193 -23.04 2.15 -25.15
CA LEU A 193 -24.46 2.40 -24.91
C LEU A 193 -25.17 2.33 -26.25
N ALA A 194 -25.55 1.11 -26.62
CA ALA A 194 -26.52 0.88 -27.68
C ALA A 194 -27.82 1.61 -27.30
N VAL A 195 -28.23 2.55 -28.16
CA VAL A 195 -29.59 3.10 -28.19
C VAL A 195 -30.51 2.10 -28.89
#